data_AF-A0A4R2YZB8-F1
#
_entry.id   AF-A0A4R2YZB8-F1
#
_cell.length_a   1.000
_cell.length_b   1.000
_cell.length_c   1.000
_cell.angle_alpha   90.00
_cell.angle_beta   90.00
_cell.angle_gamma   90.00
#
_symmetry.space_group_name_H-M   'P 1'
#
loop_
_entity.id
_entity.type
_entity.pdbx_description
1 polymer ?
#
loop_
_entity_poly.entity_id
_entity_poly.type
_entity_poly.pdbx_seq_one_letter_code
_entity_poly.pdbx_strand_id
1 'polypeptide(L)'
;MNTNIEPDSDIEQPVYETRYFIGVDNNNYVNSMMIAFTAEEAETYTQQGLLMLSADVFESIGQDSQYIDGEVIQGAPRVVELTAEAAKTIAASKISEATIRINILQDEIDLDLSTEAGIAELKVWKAYRIALNRLDLSAAPDIEWPQYPG
;
A
#
# COMPACT_ATOMS: atom_id res chain seq x y z
N MET A 1 -28.04 38.00 -52.01
CA MET A 1 -27.91 39.09 -51.01
C MET A 1 -29.31 39.27 -50.44
N ASN A 2 -29.66 38.84 -49.23
CA ASN A 2 -28.90 38.77 -47.99
C ASN A 2 -29.19 37.49 -47.21
N THR A 3 -28.15 36.97 -46.59
CA THR A 3 -28.15 35.90 -45.58
C THR A 3 -28.70 36.44 -44.27
N ASN A 4 -29.91 36.04 -43.89
CA ASN A 4 -30.32 36.02 -42.49
C ASN A 4 -30.21 34.57 -42.02
N ILE A 5 -29.07 34.24 -41.43
CA ILE A 5 -28.95 33.08 -40.57
C ILE A 5 -29.33 33.61 -39.19
N GLU A 6 -30.55 33.31 -38.76
CA GLU A 6 -30.91 33.40 -37.35
C GLU A 6 -29.96 32.45 -36.59
N PRO A 7 -29.32 32.88 -35.48
CA PRO A 7 -28.63 31.94 -34.61
C PRO A 7 -29.69 31.04 -33.98
N ASP A 8 -29.85 29.86 -34.56
CA ASP A 8 -30.70 28.79 -34.05
C ASP A 8 -30.26 28.47 -32.62
N SER A 9 -31.25 28.45 -31.74
CA SER A 9 -31.28 28.26 -30.29
C SER A 9 -30.01 27.71 -29.64
N ASP A 10 -29.63 28.34 -28.53
CA ASP A 10 -28.83 27.77 -27.44
C ASP A 10 -29.02 26.25 -27.35
N ILE A 11 -28.02 25.51 -27.84
CA ILE A 11 -27.93 24.08 -27.59
C ILE A 11 -27.55 23.97 -26.11
N GLU A 12 -28.55 23.98 -25.22
CA GLU A 12 -28.38 23.47 -23.87
C GLU A 12 -28.05 21.98 -24.00
N GLN A 13 -26.76 21.66 -24.18
CA GLN A 13 -26.31 20.30 -23.97
C GLN A 13 -26.71 19.94 -22.54
N PRO A 14 -27.41 18.81 -22.32
CA PRO A 14 -27.78 18.43 -20.96
C PRO A 14 -26.48 18.35 -20.16
N VAL A 15 -26.34 19.23 -19.17
CA VAL A 15 -25.22 19.19 -18.23
C VAL A 15 -25.32 17.83 -17.57
N TYR A 16 -24.40 16.94 -17.92
CA TYR A 16 -24.39 15.61 -17.35
C TYR A 16 -24.18 15.75 -15.85
N GLU A 17 -25.10 15.17 -15.07
CA GLU A 17 -25.00 15.17 -13.62
C GLU A 17 -23.84 14.24 -13.21
N THR A 18 -22.82 14.83 -12.57
CA THR A 18 -21.68 14.08 -12.04
C THR A 18 -22.14 12.91 -11.18
N ARG A 19 -21.64 11.70 -11.45
CA ARG A 19 -21.96 10.50 -10.67
C ARG A 19 -20.72 9.93 -10.00
N TYR A 20 -20.92 9.44 -8.79
CA TYR A 20 -19.86 8.97 -7.91
C TYR A 20 -19.94 7.45 -7.80
N PHE A 21 -18.80 6.78 -7.93
CA PHE A 21 -18.70 5.33 -7.93
C PHE A 21 -17.59 4.86 -7.01
N ILE A 22 -17.76 3.69 -6.42
CA ILE A 22 -16.72 3.00 -5.65
C ILE A 22 -16.53 1.57 -6.13
N GLY A 23 -15.30 1.07 -6.02
CA GLY A 23 -15.02 -0.35 -6.00
C GLY A 23 -14.78 -0.83 -4.58
N VAL A 24 -15.22 -2.06 -4.30
CA VAL A 24 -15.01 -2.72 -3.01
C VAL A 24 -14.28 -4.04 -3.22
N ASP A 25 -13.45 -4.43 -2.24
CA ASP A 25 -12.85 -5.76 -2.23
C ASP A 25 -13.80 -6.81 -1.62
N ASN A 26 -13.36 -8.08 -1.56
CA ASN A 26 -14.16 -9.19 -1.03
C ASN A 26 -14.57 -9.02 0.44
N ASN A 27 -13.93 -8.10 1.18
CA ASN A 27 -14.22 -7.78 2.57
C ASN A 27 -14.96 -6.44 2.70
N ASN A 28 -15.56 -5.94 1.61
CA ASN A 28 -16.31 -4.68 1.53
C ASN A 28 -15.49 -3.41 1.76
N TYR A 29 -14.16 -3.46 1.80
CA TYR A 29 -13.34 -2.25 1.91
C TYR A 29 -13.33 -1.52 0.58
N VAL A 30 -13.53 -0.19 0.64
CA VAL A 30 -13.40 0.68 -0.53
C VAL A 30 -11.95 0.60 -1.02
N ASN A 31 -11.76 0.15 -2.26
CA ASN A 31 -10.45 0.01 -2.89
C ASN A 31 -10.23 1.00 -4.05
N SER A 32 -11.29 1.63 -4.54
CA SER A 32 -11.25 2.58 -5.64
C SER A 32 -12.43 3.55 -5.57
N MET A 33 -12.20 4.79 -6.00
CA MET A 33 -13.18 5.86 -6.04
C MET A 33 -13.11 6.50 -7.43
N MET A 34 -14.24 6.57 -8.14
CA MET A 34 -14.34 7.08 -9.49
C MET A 34 -15.43 8.15 -9.58
N ILE A 35 -15.20 9.17 -10.40
CA ILE A 35 -16.17 10.23 -10.67
C ILE A 35 -16.40 10.22 -12.18
N ALA A 36 -17.65 9.98 -12.59
CA ALA A 36 -18.06 10.07 -13.99
C ALA A 36 -18.54 11.49 -14.28
N PHE A 37 -17.92 12.15 -15.25
CA PHE A 37 -18.35 13.45 -15.78
C PHE A 37 -19.16 13.31 -17.07
N THR A 38 -19.27 12.10 -17.60
CA THR A 38 -20.04 11.77 -18.80
C THR A 38 -20.87 10.50 -18.62
N ALA A 39 -21.89 10.33 -19.47
CA ALA A 39 -22.74 9.13 -19.47
C ALA A 39 -21.97 7.86 -19.86
N GLU A 40 -20.99 7.98 -20.77
CA GLU A 40 -20.14 6.87 -21.20
C GLU A 40 -19.25 6.34 -20.06
N GLU A 41 -18.67 7.24 -19.27
CA GLU A 41 -17.89 6.86 -18.07
C GLU A 41 -18.78 6.15 -17.04
N ALA A 42 -19.97 6.67 -16.77
CA ALA A 42 -20.89 6.05 -15.82
C ALA A 42 -21.38 4.68 -16.28
N GLU A 43 -21.64 4.52 -17.57
CA GLU A 43 -21.98 3.22 -18.14
C GLU A 43 -20.79 2.25 -18.00
N THR A 44 -19.58 2.71 -18.31
CA THR A 44 -18.35 1.92 -18.16
C THR A 44 -18.15 1.45 -16.72
N TYR A 45 -18.28 2.34 -15.73
CA TYR A 45 -18.15 2.00 -14.32
C TYR A 45 -19.22 1.04 -13.84
N THR A 46 -20.45 1.18 -14.33
CA THR A 46 -21.55 0.24 -14.06
C THR A 46 -21.25 -1.15 -14.63
N GLN A 47 -20.74 -1.22 -15.87
CA GLN A 47 -20.34 -2.47 -16.52
C GLN A 47 -19.14 -3.14 -15.82
N GLN A 48 -18.27 -2.35 -15.20
CA GLN A 48 -17.16 -2.84 -14.36
C GLN A 48 -17.62 -3.32 -12.97
N GLY A 49 -18.90 -3.15 -12.64
CA GLY A 49 -19.47 -3.57 -11.35
C GLY A 49 -19.17 -2.59 -10.20
N LEU A 50 -18.82 -1.34 -10.49
CA LEU A 50 -18.67 -0.32 -9.46
C LEU A 50 -20.03 0.12 -8.91
N LEU A 51 -20.07 0.44 -7.62
CA LEU A 51 -21.29 0.81 -6.90
C LEU A 51 -21.48 2.33 -6.97
N MET A 52 -22.64 2.76 -7.45
CA MET A 52 -22.98 4.18 -7.52
C MET A 52 -23.45 4.71 -6.15
N LEU A 53 -22.94 5.87 -5.74
CA LEU A 53 -23.24 6.52 -4.47
C LEU A 53 -23.73 7.96 -4.67
N SER A 54 -24.32 8.55 -3.62
CA SER A 54 -24.53 9.99 -3.57
C SER A 54 -23.22 10.74 -3.29
N ALA A 55 -23.17 12.03 -3.63
CA ALA A 55 -22.03 12.90 -3.35
C ALA A 55 -21.68 12.92 -1.85
N ASP A 56 -22.69 13.05 -0.98
CA ASP A 56 -22.48 13.12 0.48
C ASP A 56 -21.81 11.86 1.03
N VAL A 57 -22.23 10.68 0.54
CA VAL A 57 -21.63 9.40 0.96
C VAL A 57 -20.22 9.27 0.40
N PHE A 58 -19.99 9.67 -0.85
CA PHE A 58 -18.68 9.62 -1.48
C PHE A 58 -17.65 10.52 -0.78
N GLU A 59 -18.04 11.73 -0.39
CA GLU A 59 -17.18 12.67 0.34
C GLU A 59 -16.88 12.22 1.77
N SER A 60 -17.74 11.38 2.36
CA SER A 60 -17.53 10.82 3.70
C SER A 60 -16.52 9.67 3.76
N ILE A 61 -16.08 9.14 2.61
CA ILE A 61 -15.16 8.01 2.54
C ILE A 61 -13.78 8.43 3.06
N GLY A 62 -13.41 7.87 4.22
CA GLY A 62 -12.09 7.96 4.81
C GLY A 62 -11.21 6.74 4.55
N GLN A 63 -10.01 6.74 5.13
CA GLN A 63 -9.12 5.58 5.13
C GLN A 63 -9.81 4.38 5.78
N ASP A 64 -9.66 3.19 5.18
CA ASP A 64 -10.24 1.93 5.67
C ASP A 64 -11.78 1.92 5.78
N SER A 65 -12.46 2.74 4.99
CA SER A 65 -13.93 2.70 4.92
C SER A 65 -14.43 1.40 4.31
N GLN A 66 -15.51 0.86 4.87
CA GLN A 66 -16.26 -0.27 4.31
C GLN A 66 -17.62 0.19 3.80
N TYR A 67 -18.10 -0.44 2.74
CA TYR A 67 -19.45 -0.24 2.23
C TYR A 67 -20.33 -1.45 2.57
N ILE A 68 -21.31 -1.27 3.45
CA ILE A 68 -22.18 -2.34 3.93
C ILE A 68 -23.64 -1.88 3.79
N ASP A 69 -24.46 -2.65 3.08
CA ASP A 69 -25.90 -2.44 2.94
C ASP A 69 -26.35 -1.03 2.51
N GLY A 70 -25.54 -0.32 1.71
CA GLY A 70 -25.85 1.05 1.26
C GLY A 70 -25.17 2.16 2.04
N GLU A 71 -24.47 1.83 3.13
CA GLU A 71 -23.81 2.79 4.00
C GLU A 71 -22.30 2.66 3.94
N VAL A 72 -21.61 3.80 4.09
CA VAL A 72 -20.17 3.86 4.30
C VAL A 72 -19.93 3.93 5.80
N ILE A 73 -19.21 2.94 6.34
CA ILE A 73 -18.80 2.90 7.74
C ILE A 73 -17.28 2.90 7.84
N GLN A 74 -16.75 3.41 8.96
CA GLN A 74 -15.34 3.26 9.27
C GLN A 74 -15.06 1.77 9.56
N GLY A 75 -14.29 1.12 8.68
CA GLY A 75 -13.85 -0.25 8.90
C GLY A 75 -12.79 -0.34 9.98
N ALA A 76 -12.51 -1.57 10.42
CA ALA A 76 -11.35 -1.81 11.25
C ALA A 76 -10.08 -1.39 10.48
N PRO A 77 -9.09 -0.79 11.14
CA PRO A 77 -7.83 -0.46 10.49
C PRO A 77 -7.28 -1.67 9.74
N ARG A 78 -6.92 -1.50 8.46
CA ARG A 78 -6.31 -2.59 7.69
C ARG A 78 -4.89 -2.78 8.21
N VAL A 79 -4.74 -3.67 9.19
CA VAL A 79 -3.41 -4.15 9.56
C VAL A 79 -2.91 -4.91 8.35
N VAL A 80 -1.94 -4.37 7.62
CA VAL A 80 -1.22 -5.14 6.60
C VAL A 80 -0.54 -6.26 7.36
N GLU A 81 -1.15 -7.45 7.37
CA GLU A 81 -0.56 -8.61 8.01
C GLU A 81 0.79 -8.88 7.36
N LEU A 82 1.81 -9.12 8.19
CA LEU A 82 3.12 -9.51 7.69
C LEU A 82 2.96 -10.87 6.98
N THR A 83 3.01 -10.86 5.66
CA THR A 83 2.99 -12.09 4.87
C THR A 83 4.36 -12.76 4.87
N ALA A 84 4.41 -14.06 4.58
CA ALA A 84 5.67 -14.79 4.45
C ALA A 84 6.59 -14.20 3.36
N GLU A 85 6.02 -13.70 2.26
CA GLU A 85 6.80 -13.01 1.20
C GLU A 85 7.37 -11.68 1.69
N ALA A 86 6.56 -10.85 2.37
CA ALA A 86 7.05 -9.62 2.97
C ALA A 86 8.13 -9.90 4.04
N ALA A 87 7.94 -10.96 4.85
CA ALA A 87 8.92 -11.41 5.84
C ALA A 87 10.26 -11.82 5.18
N LYS A 88 10.23 -12.50 4.02
CA LYS A 88 11.45 -12.80 3.24
C LYS A 88 12.16 -11.53 2.78
N THR A 89 11.43 -10.54 2.27
CA THR A 89 12.02 -9.26 1.86
C THR A 89 12.68 -8.54 3.05
N ILE A 90 12.01 -8.53 4.21
CA ILE A 90 12.55 -7.94 5.44
C ILE A 90 13.80 -8.69 5.90
N ALA A 91 13.77 -10.03 5.95
CA ALA A 91 14.90 -10.85 6.36
C ALA A 91 16.11 -10.63 5.43
N ALA A 92 15.89 -10.58 4.11
CA ALA A 92 16.94 -10.31 3.13
C ALA A 92 17.58 -8.92 3.33
N SER A 93 16.77 -7.90 3.59
CA SER A 93 17.27 -6.56 3.90
C SER A 93 18.14 -6.54 5.17
N LYS A 94 17.67 -7.15 6.26
CA LYS A 94 18.42 -7.26 7.53
C LYS A 94 19.71 -8.06 7.38
N ILE A 95 19.71 -9.13 6.57
CA ILE A 95 20.91 -9.92 6.26
C ILE A 95 21.92 -9.10 5.46
N SER A 96 21.46 -8.29 4.51
CA SER A 96 22.31 -7.39 3.72
C SER A 96 22.98 -6.35 4.61
N GLU A 97 22.21 -5.68 5.47
CA GLU A 97 22.72 -4.73 6.45
C GLU A 97 23.77 -5.36 7.38
N ALA A 98 23.45 -6.52 7.97
CA ALA A 98 24.39 -7.25 8.81
C ALA A 98 25.65 -7.64 8.06
N THR A 99 25.55 -7.99 6.77
CA THR A 99 26.71 -8.32 5.94
C THR A 99 27.60 -7.09 5.70
N ILE A 100 27.02 -5.92 5.43
CA ILE A 100 27.77 -4.67 5.30
C ILE A 100 28.54 -4.38 6.59
N ARG A 101 27.87 -4.45 7.75
CA ARG A 101 28.52 -4.18 9.04
C ARG A 101 29.61 -5.19 9.38
N ILE A 102 29.37 -6.48 9.11
CA ILE A 102 30.37 -7.54 9.27
C ILE A 102 31.60 -7.28 8.39
N ASN A 103 31.41 -6.87 7.14
CA ASN A 103 32.53 -6.61 6.24
C ASN A 103 33.40 -5.45 6.76
N ILE A 104 32.78 -4.34 7.18
CA ILE A 104 33.52 -3.20 7.76
C ILE A 104 34.33 -3.63 8.99
N LEU A 105 33.71 -4.35 9.92
CA LEU A 105 34.38 -4.83 11.13
C LEU A 105 35.49 -5.86 10.83
N GLN A 106 35.34 -6.64 9.75
CA GLN A 106 36.39 -7.55 9.30
C GLN A 106 37.55 -6.79 8.67
N ASP A 107 37.28 -5.78 7.84
CA ASP A 107 38.33 -4.94 7.27
C ASP A 107 39.14 -4.24 8.37
N GLU A 108 38.48 -3.78 9.45
CA GLU A 108 39.17 -3.22 10.62
C GLU A 108 40.08 -4.24 11.32
N ILE A 109 39.67 -5.51 11.41
CA ILE A 109 40.48 -6.58 12.02
C ILE A 109 41.64 -6.95 11.10
N ASP A 110 41.38 -7.11 9.80
CA ASP A 110 42.38 -7.49 8.81
C ASP A 110 43.47 -6.41 8.66
N LEU A 111 43.15 -5.16 8.98
CA LEU A 111 44.09 -4.04 9.01
C LEU A 111 44.73 -3.80 10.40
N ASP A 112 44.47 -4.66 11.40
CA ASP A 112 44.89 -4.49 12.80
C ASP A 112 44.47 -3.13 13.41
N LEU A 113 43.37 -2.54 12.92
CA LEU A 113 42.78 -1.29 13.40
C LEU A 113 41.64 -1.50 14.39
N SER A 114 41.14 -2.73 14.51
CA SER A 114 40.01 -3.05 15.37
C SER A 114 40.37 -3.02 16.85
N THR A 115 39.40 -2.63 17.67
CA THR A 115 39.49 -2.69 19.13
C THR A 115 38.87 -3.99 19.65
N GLU A 116 39.10 -4.33 20.93
CA GLU A 116 38.41 -5.45 21.58
C GLU A 116 36.88 -5.33 21.49
N ALA A 117 36.36 -4.10 21.51
CA ALA A 117 34.95 -3.80 21.31
C ALA A 117 34.48 -4.15 19.89
N GLY A 118 35.27 -3.82 18.86
CA GLY A 118 34.96 -4.18 17.46
C GLY A 118 34.95 -5.69 17.22
N ILE A 119 35.87 -6.42 17.83
CA ILE A 119 35.90 -7.89 17.78
C ILE A 119 34.67 -8.49 18.47
N ALA A 120 34.24 -7.91 19.61
CA ALA A 120 33.02 -8.33 20.28
C ALA A 120 31.78 -8.03 19.42
N GLU A 121 31.70 -6.83 18.85
CA GLU A 121 30.61 -6.40 17.96
C GLU A 121 30.47 -7.32 16.75
N LEU A 122 31.59 -7.69 16.13
CA LEU A 122 31.62 -8.63 15.01
C LEU A 122 31.00 -9.98 15.35
N LYS A 123 31.24 -10.49 16.56
CA LYS A 123 30.64 -11.76 17.01
C LYS A 123 29.12 -11.62 17.13
N VAL A 124 28.63 -10.51 17.67
CA VAL A 124 27.18 -10.26 17.81
C VAL A 124 26.52 -10.15 16.43
N TRP A 125 27.10 -9.38 15.50
CA TRP A 125 26.58 -9.26 14.13
C TRP A 125 26.58 -10.58 13.37
N LYS A 126 27.64 -11.40 13.49
CA LYS A 126 27.68 -12.75 12.91
C LYS A 126 26.60 -13.65 13.49
N ALA A 127 26.39 -13.63 14.81
CA ALA A 127 25.33 -14.39 15.46
C ALA A 127 23.93 -13.94 15.00
N TYR A 128 23.69 -12.63 14.93
CA TYR A 128 22.44 -12.04 14.43
C TYR A 128 22.15 -12.45 12.98
N ARG A 129 23.14 -12.37 12.07
CA ARG A 129 22.98 -12.80 10.68
C ARG A 129 22.65 -14.30 10.58
N ILE A 130 23.26 -15.14 11.41
CA ILE A 130 22.96 -16.58 11.47
C ILE A 130 21.52 -16.80 11.98
N ALA A 131 21.10 -16.08 13.02
CA ALA A 131 19.75 -16.17 13.55
C ALA A 131 18.70 -15.79 12.50
N LEU A 132 18.91 -14.68 11.77
CA LEU A 132 18.04 -14.26 10.66
C LEU A 132 17.90 -15.34 9.58
N ASN A 133 19.01 -15.99 9.20
CA ASN A 133 18.98 -17.06 8.19
C ASN A 133 18.25 -18.34 8.65
N ARG A 134 18.02 -18.50 9.95
CA ARG A 134 17.35 -19.67 10.54
C ARG A 134 15.87 -19.43 10.83
N LEU A 135 15.37 -18.21 10.62
CA LEU A 135 13.98 -17.89 10.89
C LEU A 135 13.04 -18.74 10.04
N ASP A 136 11.99 -19.26 10.69
CA ASP A 136 10.84 -19.79 9.98
C ASP A 136 9.93 -18.63 9.56
N LEU A 137 10.13 -18.15 8.34
CA LEU A 137 9.35 -17.03 7.79
C LEU A 137 7.94 -17.45 7.36
N SER A 138 7.61 -18.75 7.38
CA SER A 138 6.25 -19.22 7.11
C SER A 138 5.31 -19.01 8.31
N ALA A 139 5.87 -18.78 9.50
CA ALA A 139 5.11 -18.46 10.71
C ALA A 139 4.58 -17.01 10.73
N ALA A 140 4.75 -16.24 9.65
CA ALA A 140 4.26 -14.87 9.58
C ALA A 140 2.73 -14.80 9.81
N PRO A 141 2.24 -13.83 10.61
CA PRO A 141 2.96 -12.68 11.15
C PRO A 141 3.75 -12.93 12.45
N ASP A 142 3.59 -14.11 13.08
CA ASP A 142 4.12 -14.49 14.38
C ASP A 142 5.59 -14.95 14.32
N ILE A 143 6.48 -14.07 13.84
CA ILE A 143 7.92 -14.34 13.74
C ILE A 143 8.67 -13.74 14.93
N GLU A 144 9.42 -14.58 15.64
CA GLU A 144 10.36 -14.15 16.68
C GLU A 144 11.65 -13.60 16.06
N TRP A 145 11.65 -12.31 15.71
CA TRP A 145 12.84 -11.66 15.16
C TRP A 145 13.98 -11.58 16.19
N PRO A 146 15.24 -11.88 15.80
CA PRO A 146 16.37 -11.73 16.71
C PRO A 146 16.60 -10.26 17.06
N GLN A 147 17.15 -10.02 18.25
CA GLN A 147 17.47 -8.66 18.71
C GLN A 147 18.50 -8.01 17.78
N TYR A 148 18.22 -6.78 17.37
CA TYR A 148 19.13 -5.98 16.54
C TYR A 148 20.42 -5.65 17.30
N PRO A 149 21.61 -5.87 16.71
CA PRO A 149 22.88 -5.43 17.29
C PRO A 149 23.08 -3.94 16.97
N GLY A 150 22.71 -3.04 17.88
CA GLY A 150 22.91 -1.61 17.69
C GLY A 150 22.53 -0.80 18.92
#